data_AF-A0ABD5ZXS5-F1
#
_entry.id   AF-A0ABD5ZXS5-F1
#
_cell.length_a   1.000
_cell.length_b   1.000
_cell.length_c   1.000
_cell.angle_alpha   90.00
_cell.angle_beta   90.00
_cell.angle_gamma   90.00
#
_symmetry.space_group_name_H-M   'P 1'
#
loop_
_entity.id
_entity.type
_entity.pdbx_description
1 polymer ?
#
loop_
_entity_poly.entity_id
_entity_poly.type
_entity_poly.pdbx_seq_one_letter_code
_entity_poly.pdbx_strand_id
1 'polypeptide(L)' 'MNRACPNCESALVAFGNLSEAVRERLEADPRRQRQSIAHRRERHTVCPDCELEIHGCGQPYAGPERATE' A
#
# COMPACT_ATOMS: atom_id res chain seq x y z
N MET A 1 16.73 -3.88 -5.98
CA MET A 1 16.03 -3.20 -7.09
C MET A 1 15.05 -2.22 -6.48
N ASN A 2 15.23 -0.91 -6.72
CA ASN A 2 14.32 0.13 -6.25
C ASN A 2 12.95 -0.11 -6.89
N ARG A 3 12.05 -0.74 -6.13
CA ARG A 3 10.69 -1.03 -6.58
C ARG A 3 9.95 0.29 -6.43
N ALA A 4 9.96 1.09 -7.49
CA ALA A 4 9.18 2.31 -7.57
C ALA A 4 7.68 1.96 -7.63
N CYS A 5 6.85 2.85 -7.13
CA CYS A 5 5.40 2.73 -7.23
C CYS A 5 5.01 2.68 -8.71
N PRO A 6 4.24 1.68 -9.17
CA PRO A 6 3.81 1.60 -10.57
C PRO A 6 2.78 2.69 -10.95
N ASN A 7 2.29 3.47 -9.98
CA ASN A 7 1.29 4.52 -10.20
C ASN A 7 1.88 5.93 -10.27
N CYS A 8 2.81 6.26 -9.38
CA CYS A 8 3.38 7.62 -9.28
C CYS A 8 4.92 7.61 -9.21
N GLU A 9 5.56 6.47 -9.48
CA GLU A 9 7.02 6.27 -9.52
C GLU A 9 7.77 6.60 -8.21
N SER A 10 7.04 6.90 -7.14
CA SER A 10 7.59 7.22 -5.82
C SER A 10 8.14 5.98 -5.11
N ALA A 11 8.96 6.20 -4.08
CA ALA A 11 9.55 5.10 -3.31
C ALA A 11 8.49 4.30 -2.55
N LEU A 12 8.57 2.97 -2.62
CA LEU A 12 7.74 2.08 -1.81
C LEU A 12 8.38 1.83 -0.46
N VAL A 13 7.56 1.82 0.59
CA VAL A 13 7.96 1.46 1.96
C VAL A 13 7.19 0.23 2.42
N ALA A 14 7.71 -0.51 3.41
CA ALA A 14 6.94 -1.60 4.00
C ALA A 14 5.66 -1.06 4.65
N PHE A 15 4.55 -1.80 4.57
CA PHE A 15 3.27 -1.38 5.15
C PHE A 15 3.41 -1.11 6.66
N GLY A 16 4.16 -1.96 7.38
CA GLY A 16 4.45 -1.77 8.79
C GLY A 16 5.27 -0.51 9.14
N ASN A 17 5.99 0.05 8.16
CA ASN A 17 6.85 1.23 8.33
C ASN A 17 6.14 2.55 7.95
N LEU A 18 4.86 2.51 7.58
CA LEU A 18 4.08 3.72 7.34
C LEU A 18 3.88 4.52 8.63
N SER A 19 3.70 5.83 8.47
CA SER A 19 3.20 6.69 9.53
C SER A 19 1.88 6.16 10.08
N GLU A 20 1.72 6.21 11.39
CA GLU A 20 0.59 5.60 12.10
C GLU A 20 -0.76 6.09 11.56
N ALA A 21 -0.90 7.39 11.29
CA ALA A 21 -2.10 7.99 10.72
C ALA A 21 -2.49 7.43 9.34
N VAL A 22 -1.51 7.17 8.45
CA VAL A 22 -1.76 6.59 7.12
C VAL A 22 -2.08 5.10 7.26
N ARG A 23 -1.35 4.41 8.14
CA ARG A 23 -1.54 3.00 8.41
C ARG A 23 -2.96 2.73 8.92
N GLU A 24 -3.41 3.46 9.94
CA GLU A 24 -4.76 3.31 10.51
C GLU A 24 -5.85 3.56 9.47
N ARG A 25 -5.71 4.60 8.63
CA ARG A 25 -6.64 4.86 7.51
C ARG A 25 -6.72 3.69 6.54
N LEU A 26 -5.58 3.12 6.15
CA LEU A 26 -5.51 1.99 5.21
C LEU A 26 -5.98 0.67 5.82
N GLU A 27 -5.84 0.51 7.13
CA GLU A 27 -6.33 -0.64 7.89
C GLU A 27 -7.85 -0.59 8.09
N ALA A 28 -8.40 0.61 8.28
CA ALA A 28 -9.83 0.85 8.42
C ALA A 28 -10.62 0.75 7.10
N ASP A 29 -9.96 0.88 5.94
CA ASP A 29 -10.66 0.81 4.64
C ASP A 29 -11.23 -0.60 4.38
N PRO A 30 -12.56 -0.76 4.33
CA PRO A 30 -13.20 -2.08 4.18
C PRO A 30 -13.00 -2.67 2.79
N ARG A 31 -12.68 -1.86 1.77
CA ARG A 31 -12.40 -2.33 0.41
C ARG A 31 -11.04 -3.04 0.33
N ARG A 32 -10.15 -2.78 1.30
CA ARG A 32 -8.79 -3.33 1.43
C ARG A 32 -8.68 -4.46 2.47
N GLN A 33 -9.77 -4.91 3.07
CA GLN A 33 -9.79 -6.00 4.06
C GLN A 33 -9.94 -7.40 3.42
N ARG A 34 -9.18 -7.70 2.35
CA ARG A 34 -9.13 -9.05 1.75
C ARG A 34 -8.25 -10.02 2.52
N GLN A 35 -7.27 -9.50 3.25
CA GLN A 35 -6.32 -10.25 4.07
C GLN A 35 -6.17 -9.59 5.44
N SER A 36 -5.79 -10.39 6.43
CA SER A 36 -5.57 -9.91 7.80
C SER A 36 -4.54 -8.80 7.84
N ILE A 37 -4.76 -7.83 8.73
CA ILE A 37 -3.86 -6.69 8.96
C ILE A 37 -2.41 -7.16 9.22
N ALA A 38 -2.23 -8.20 10.06
CA ALA A 38 -0.92 -8.74 10.36
C ALA A 38 -0.18 -9.22 9.09
N HIS A 39 -0.89 -9.87 8.16
CA HIS A 39 -0.31 -10.33 6.90
C HIS A 39 0.11 -9.15 6.01
N ARG A 40 -0.75 -8.12 5.92
CA ARG A 40 -0.46 -6.90 5.15
C ARG A 40 0.79 -6.20 5.70
N ARG A 41 0.89 -6.03 7.03
CA ARG A 41 2.06 -5.40 7.68
C ARG A 41 3.38 -6.09 7.38
N GLU A 42 3.39 -7.41 7.32
CA GLU A 42 4.61 -8.20 7.10
C GLU A 42 4.97 -8.35 5.61
N ARG A 43 3.98 -8.54 4.75
CA ARG A 43 4.20 -9.02 3.38
C ARG A 43 3.99 -7.94 2.32
N HIS A 44 3.37 -6.82 2.65
CA HIS A 44 3.02 -5.79 1.68
C HIS A 44 3.90 -4.54 1.81
N THR A 45 4.05 -3.87 0.68
CA THR A 45 4.63 -2.54 0.57
C THR A 45 3.57 -1.53 0.17
N VAL A 46 3.74 -0.28 0.57
CA VAL A 46 2.83 0.82 0.25
C VAL A 46 3.60 2.00 -0.29
N CYS A 47 3.00 2.69 -1.25
CA CYS A 47 3.44 4.02 -1.66
C CYS A 47 2.84 5.07 -0.70
N PRO A 48 3.64 5.86 0.02
CA PRO A 48 3.13 6.88 0.93
C PRO A 48 2.46 8.06 0.18
N ASP A 49 2.85 8.34 -1.07
CA ASP A 49 2.30 9.45 -1.86
C ASP A 49 0.90 9.18 -2.40
N CYS A 50 0.68 8.01 -3.00
CA CYS A 50 -0.62 7.66 -3.60
C CYS A 50 -1.37 6.56 -2.83
N GLU A 51 -0.89 6.22 -1.63
CA GLU A 51 -1.47 5.23 -0.72
C GLU A 51 -1.72 3.85 -1.38
N LEU A 52 -0.94 3.51 -2.42
CA LEU A 52 -1.10 2.28 -3.18
C LEU A 52 -0.44 1.13 -2.45
N GLU A 53 -1.22 0.10 -2.12
CA GLU A 53 -0.72 -1.11 -1.50
C GLU A 53 -0.40 -2.18 -2.52
N ILE A 54 0.75 -2.82 -2.34
CA ILE A 54 1.38 -3.74 -3.28
C ILE A 54 1.83 -4.96 -2.51
N HIS A 55 1.45 -6.14 -3.01
CA HIS A 55 1.91 -7.42 -2.47
C HIS A 55 3.43 -7.57 -2.55
N GLY A 56 4.01 -8.43 -1.72
CA GLY A 56 5.44 -8.79 -1.82
C GLY A 56 5.84 -9.35 -3.20
N CYS A 57 4.90 -9.96 -3.94
CA CYS A 57 5.11 -10.38 -5.33
C CYS A 57 5.14 -9.23 -6.35
N GLY A 58 4.74 -8.00 -5.96
CA GLY A 58 4.82 -6.79 -6.78
C GLY A 58 3.51 -6.43 -7.49
N GLN A 59 2.45 -7.20 -7.28
CA GLN A 59 1.14 -6.90 -7.82
C GLN A 59 0.36 -5.95 -6.91
N PRO A 60 -0.45 -5.02 -7.45
CA PRO A 60 -1.33 -4.16 -6.65
C PRO A 60 -2.30 -5.00 -5.83
N TYR A 61 -2.37 -4.75 -4.52
CA TYR A 61 -3.30 -5.42 -3.61
C TYR A 61 -4.70 -4.83 -3.71
N ALA A 62 -4.77 -3.51 -3.83
CA ALA A 62 -5.97 -2.77 -4.15
C ALA A 62 -5.65 -1.87 -5.35
N GLY A 63 -6.57 -1.82 -6.33
CA GLY A 63 -6.46 -0.86 -7.40
C GLY A 63 -6.50 0.55 -6.81
N PRO A 64 -5.64 1.48 -7.25
CA PRO A 64 -5.80 2.86 -6.84
C PRO A 64 -7.23 3.29 -7.23
N GLU A 65 -7.96 3.98 -6.36
CA GLU A 65 -8.86 5.00 -6.88
C GLU A 65 -7.95 5.87 -7.72
N ARG A 66 -8.10 5.83 -9.05
CA ARG A 66 -7.26 6.66 -9.93
C ARG A 66 -7.37 8.06 -9.34
N ALA A 67 -6.23 8.66 -8.98
CA ALA A 67 -6.16 10.09 -8.83
C ALA A 67 -6.49 10.63 -10.22
N THR A 68 -7.78 10.85 -10.47
CA THR A 68 -8.24 11.51 -11.68
C THR A 68 -7.65 12.90 -11.65
N GLU A 69 -6.91 13.18 -12.72
CA GLU A 69 -6.19 14.41 -13.07
C GLU A 69 -6.93 15.70 -12.71
#